data_AF-A0AA45JIT2-F1
#
_entry.id   AF-A0AA45JIT2-F1
#
_cell.length_a   1.000
_cell.length_b   1.000
_cell.length_c   1.000
_cell.angle_alpha   90.00
_cell.angle_beta   90.00
_cell.angle_gamma   90.00
#
_symmetry.space_group_name_H-M   'P 1'
#
loop_
_entity.id
_entity.type
_entity.pdbx_description
1 polymer ?
#
loop_
_entity_poly.entity_id
_entity_poly.type
_entity_poly.pdbx_seq_one_letter_code
_entity_poly.pdbx_strand_id
1 'polypeptide(L)'
;MNESDEFLDAYITATNWTALATEASALIAQAISFQQGYEPDGDIAELNREWRTESIPNPVTVYHETYRALLQGIGDLMIGLRPALQIGSLPLLVTTAALTRSVCEYSSRILYVADHEQPLEVRLGRMGSMLYSGFDSAGGRNPRSPDNMRTTAEEFYDWYATTNPRLQGGRQFDPSEETFAKTLGKVYQSNMYRLISDYTHGNGAAILAIHQATNNGRLLALRRYVAANSVSRVFYALDCAFLASRTALHFTDPTDTRTVSDILDYLNLDSEFTSLTPTDLLALAESETQQAKANWAVSIDALQRDDDDENQRDDDDENQRDNN
;
A
#
# COMPACT_ATOMS: atom_id res chain seq x y z
N MET A 1 -41.00 5.03 -5.71
CA MET A 1 -40.57 6.31 -5.11
C MET A 1 -39.07 6.40 -5.34
N ASN A 2 -38.63 7.39 -6.12
CA ASN A 2 -37.23 7.71 -6.36
C ASN A 2 -36.75 8.59 -5.19
N GLU A 3 -36.45 7.98 -4.05
CA GLU A 3 -35.49 8.62 -3.15
C GLU A 3 -34.14 8.48 -3.85
N SER A 4 -33.56 9.61 -4.27
CA SER A 4 -32.11 9.69 -4.48
C SER A 4 -31.52 9.27 -3.15
N ASP A 5 -30.85 8.13 -3.18
CA ASP A 5 -30.12 7.59 -2.04
C ASP A 5 -28.95 8.56 -1.84
N GLU A 6 -29.14 9.58 -0.99
CA GLU A 6 -28.18 10.68 -0.75
C GLU A 6 -26.80 10.09 -0.43
N PHE A 7 -26.79 8.96 0.28
CA PHE A 7 -25.60 8.15 0.48
C PHE A 7 -24.99 7.66 -0.83
N LEU A 8 -25.77 7.09 -1.76
CA LEU A 8 -25.26 6.56 -3.03
C LEU A 8 -24.63 7.66 -3.90
N ASP A 9 -25.26 8.84 -3.96
CA ASP A 9 -24.71 9.97 -4.71
C ASP A 9 -23.40 10.46 -4.07
N ALA A 10 -23.37 10.65 -2.75
CA ALA A 10 -22.16 11.02 -2.01
C ALA A 10 -21.07 9.94 -2.14
N TYR A 11 -21.46 8.66 -2.12
CA TYR A 11 -20.58 7.52 -2.25
C TYR A 11 -19.93 7.43 -3.64
N ILE A 12 -20.69 7.67 -4.71
CA ILE A 12 -20.15 7.72 -6.08
C ILE A 12 -19.09 8.82 -6.18
N THR A 13 -19.37 10.00 -5.65
CA THR A 13 -18.40 11.10 -5.60
C THR A 13 -17.15 10.73 -4.79
N ALA A 14 -17.31 10.18 -3.58
CA ALA A 14 -16.20 9.75 -2.75
C ALA A 14 -15.35 8.66 -3.42
N THR A 15 -15.98 7.72 -4.11
CA THR A 15 -15.30 6.65 -4.85
C THR A 15 -14.48 7.18 -6.01
N ASN A 16 -14.99 8.19 -6.73
CA ASN A 16 -14.25 8.84 -7.82
C ASN A 16 -13.01 9.57 -7.29
N TRP A 17 -13.13 10.32 -6.19
CA TRP A 17 -11.98 10.96 -5.56
C TRP A 17 -10.98 9.95 -5.00
N THR A 18 -11.47 8.85 -4.43
CA THR A 18 -10.60 7.76 -3.95
C THR A 18 -9.85 7.11 -5.11
N ALA A 19 -10.50 6.93 -6.27
CA ALA A 19 -9.86 6.43 -7.47
C ALA A 19 -8.76 7.39 -7.99
N LEU A 20 -9.00 8.70 -8.00
CA LEU A 20 -7.99 9.70 -8.36
C LEU A 20 -6.80 9.67 -7.39
N ALA A 21 -7.06 9.56 -6.09
CA ALA A 21 -6.01 9.43 -5.08
C ALA A 21 -5.16 8.15 -5.29
N THR A 22 -5.79 7.02 -5.69
CA THR A 22 -5.04 5.80 -6.00
C THR A 22 -4.14 5.96 -7.23
N GLU A 23 -4.61 6.68 -8.25
CA GLU A 23 -3.86 6.97 -9.48
C GLU A 23 -2.69 7.90 -9.21
N ALA A 24 -2.90 8.99 -8.46
CA ALA A 24 -1.84 9.90 -8.04
C ALA A 24 -0.78 9.19 -7.17
N SER A 25 -1.22 8.33 -6.25
CA SER A 25 -0.32 7.53 -5.40
C SER A 25 0.48 6.50 -6.19
N ALA A 26 -0.13 5.90 -7.23
CA ALA A 26 0.57 5.01 -8.14
C ALA A 26 1.64 5.75 -8.94
N LEU A 27 1.28 6.94 -9.47
CA LEU A 27 2.17 7.77 -10.27
C LEU A 27 3.43 8.16 -9.49
N ILE A 28 3.30 8.64 -8.24
CA ILE A 28 4.49 8.96 -7.41
C ILE A 28 5.33 7.71 -7.10
N ALA A 29 4.71 6.58 -6.76
CA ALA A 29 5.44 5.36 -6.45
C ALA A 29 6.26 4.88 -7.66
N GLN A 30 5.68 4.93 -8.86
CA GLN A 30 6.39 4.60 -10.09
C GLN A 30 7.44 5.65 -10.46
N ALA A 31 7.12 6.94 -10.34
CA ALA A 31 8.06 8.04 -10.62
C ALA A 31 9.36 7.86 -9.82
N ILE A 32 9.22 7.53 -8.54
CA ILE A 32 10.35 7.16 -7.71
C ILE A 32 10.96 5.85 -8.21
N SER A 33 10.22 4.76 -8.40
CA SER A 33 10.82 3.45 -8.72
C SER A 33 11.74 3.45 -9.95
N PHE A 34 11.41 4.22 -10.99
CA PHE A 34 12.21 4.27 -12.22
C PHE A 34 13.38 5.26 -12.17
N GLN A 35 13.49 6.09 -11.12
CA GLN A 35 14.61 7.01 -10.98
C GLN A 35 15.91 6.28 -10.66
N GLN A 36 17.02 6.87 -11.11
CA GLN A 36 18.34 6.41 -10.70
C GLN A 36 18.48 6.53 -9.18
N GLY A 37 19.11 5.53 -8.56
CA GLY A 37 19.49 5.57 -7.15
C GLY A 37 20.30 6.81 -6.82
N TYR A 38 19.99 7.44 -5.69
CA TYR A 38 20.78 8.51 -5.10
C TYR A 38 21.02 8.19 -3.62
N GLU A 39 22.27 8.33 -3.17
CA GLU A 39 22.63 8.26 -1.74
C GLU A 39 23.04 9.65 -1.26
N PRO A 40 22.40 10.19 -0.20
CA PRO A 40 22.73 11.53 0.30
C PRO A 40 24.15 11.62 0.87
N ASP A 41 24.71 10.51 1.35
CA ASP A 41 26.00 10.47 2.05
C ASP A 41 27.19 10.10 1.14
N GLY A 42 26.97 9.83 -0.16
CA GLY A 42 28.09 9.49 -1.05
C GLY A 42 27.72 9.06 -2.45
N ASP A 43 28.74 8.98 -3.32
CA ASP A 43 28.58 8.44 -4.66
C ASP A 43 28.35 6.92 -4.62
N ILE A 44 27.29 6.43 -5.27
CA ILE A 44 26.93 5.00 -5.26
C ILE A 44 28.04 4.12 -5.83
N ALA A 45 28.82 4.59 -6.82
CA ALA A 45 29.92 3.79 -7.37
C ALA A 45 31.11 3.70 -6.40
N GLU A 46 31.34 4.72 -5.57
CA GLU A 46 32.29 4.66 -4.44
C GLU A 46 31.81 3.71 -3.35
N LEU A 47 30.56 3.84 -2.93
CA LEU A 47 29.98 2.99 -1.89
C LEU A 47 29.94 1.51 -2.33
N ASN A 48 29.60 1.22 -3.59
CA ASN A 48 29.70 -0.13 -4.14
C ASN A 48 31.12 -0.69 -4.04
N ARG A 49 32.15 0.12 -4.34
CA ARG A 49 33.55 -0.33 -4.24
C ARG A 49 33.95 -0.70 -2.81
N GLU A 50 33.36 -0.07 -1.80
CA GLU A 50 33.62 -0.35 -0.38
C GLU A 50 32.94 -1.63 0.11
N TRP A 51 31.72 -1.89 -0.36
CA TRP A 51 30.85 -2.96 0.16
C TRP A 51 30.83 -4.22 -0.72
N ARG A 52 31.42 -4.19 -1.92
CA ARG A 52 31.41 -5.30 -2.87
C ARG A 52 32.06 -6.57 -2.34
N THR A 53 31.56 -7.70 -2.85
CA THR A 53 32.23 -9.01 -2.80
C THR A 53 32.37 -9.55 -4.23
N GLU A 54 32.97 -10.74 -4.38
CA GLU A 54 32.98 -11.45 -5.65
C GLU A 54 31.56 -11.82 -6.11
N SER A 55 30.72 -12.28 -5.18
CA SER A 55 29.33 -12.70 -5.46
C SER A 55 28.40 -11.52 -5.78
N ILE A 56 28.54 -10.39 -5.09
CA ILE A 56 27.74 -9.18 -5.35
C ILE A 56 28.68 -7.98 -5.53
N PRO A 57 28.97 -7.59 -6.79
CA PRO A 57 29.91 -6.51 -7.08
C PRO A 57 29.32 -5.11 -6.83
N ASN A 58 27.99 -4.96 -6.81
CA ASN A 58 27.30 -3.67 -6.67
C ASN A 58 26.19 -3.71 -5.60
N PRO A 59 26.53 -3.95 -4.32
CA PRO A 59 25.53 -4.20 -3.27
C PRO A 59 24.65 -3.00 -2.95
N VAL A 60 25.15 -1.77 -3.06
CA VAL A 60 24.37 -0.55 -2.85
C VAL A 60 23.38 -0.35 -3.99
N THR A 61 23.80 -0.64 -5.22
CA THR A 61 22.88 -0.67 -6.38
C THR A 61 21.78 -1.70 -6.18
N VAL A 62 22.11 -2.93 -5.78
CA VAL A 62 21.11 -3.98 -5.48
C VAL A 62 20.15 -3.55 -4.38
N TYR A 63 20.64 -2.86 -3.35
CA TYR A 63 19.81 -2.26 -2.31
C TYR A 63 18.78 -1.28 -2.90
N HIS A 64 19.22 -0.34 -3.75
CA HIS A 64 18.32 0.61 -4.40
C HIS A 64 17.31 -0.07 -5.31
N GLU A 65 17.74 -1.01 -6.14
CA GLU A 65 16.88 -1.77 -7.05
C GLU A 65 15.82 -2.56 -6.27
N THR A 66 16.18 -3.12 -5.11
CA THR A 66 15.26 -3.91 -4.28
C THR A 66 14.07 -3.08 -3.80
N TYR A 67 14.31 -1.95 -3.13
CA TYR A 67 13.19 -1.15 -2.63
C TYR A 67 12.43 -0.43 -3.76
N ARG A 68 13.11 -0.12 -4.87
CA ARG A 68 12.46 0.44 -6.07
C ARG A 68 11.54 -0.58 -6.75
N ALA A 69 11.93 -1.86 -6.81
CA ALA A 69 11.04 -2.92 -7.29
C ALA A 69 9.80 -3.08 -6.40
N LEU A 70 9.95 -2.90 -5.07
CA LEU A 70 8.82 -2.84 -4.16
C LEU A 70 7.93 -1.60 -4.43
N LEU A 71 8.50 -0.43 -4.71
CA LEU A 71 7.71 0.75 -5.09
C LEU A 71 6.96 0.54 -6.41
N GLN A 72 7.58 -0.08 -7.40
CA GLN A 72 6.91 -0.42 -8.65
C GLN A 72 5.71 -1.33 -8.38
N GLY A 73 5.88 -2.35 -7.54
CA GLY A 73 4.78 -3.19 -7.11
C GLY A 73 3.67 -2.43 -6.37
N ILE A 74 4.00 -1.45 -5.53
CA ILE A 74 3.01 -0.55 -4.93
C ILE A 74 2.24 0.18 -6.04
N GLY A 75 2.94 0.77 -7.01
CA GLY A 75 2.33 1.44 -8.15
C GLY A 75 1.32 0.56 -8.88
N ASP A 76 1.72 -0.66 -9.25
CA ASP A 76 0.87 -1.62 -9.96
C ASP A 76 -0.37 -2.02 -9.14
N LEU A 77 -0.20 -2.26 -7.85
CA LEU A 77 -1.29 -2.62 -6.95
C LEU A 77 -2.27 -1.45 -6.74
N MET A 78 -1.77 -0.22 -6.64
CA MET A 78 -2.58 0.99 -6.53
C MET A 78 -3.40 1.23 -7.80
N ILE A 79 -2.82 0.99 -8.99
CA ILE A 79 -3.58 0.99 -10.26
C ILE A 79 -4.66 -0.07 -10.24
N GLY A 80 -4.39 -1.26 -9.70
CA GLY A 80 -5.37 -2.33 -9.54
C GLY A 80 -6.52 -1.99 -8.58
N LEU A 81 -6.31 -1.10 -7.60
CA LEU A 81 -7.35 -0.67 -6.66
C LEU A 81 -8.41 0.22 -7.33
N ARG A 82 -8.03 1.02 -8.34
CA ARG A 82 -8.97 1.87 -9.09
C ARG A 82 -10.14 1.09 -9.71
N PRO A 83 -9.94 0.07 -10.57
CA PRO A 83 -11.05 -0.70 -11.10
C PRO A 83 -11.76 -1.47 -9.98
N ALA A 84 -11.06 -1.94 -8.94
CA ALA A 84 -11.70 -2.63 -7.81
C ALA A 84 -12.72 -1.75 -7.04
N LEU A 85 -12.52 -0.42 -7.06
CA LEU A 85 -13.45 0.58 -6.51
C LEU A 85 -14.60 0.91 -7.46
N GLN A 86 -14.36 0.86 -8.77
CA GLN A 86 -15.30 1.35 -9.80
C GLN A 86 -16.11 0.25 -10.50
N ILE A 87 -15.99 -1.01 -10.08
CA ILE A 87 -16.76 -2.13 -10.66
C ILE A 87 -18.22 -2.08 -10.18
N GLY A 88 -19.15 -1.82 -11.10
CA GLY A 88 -20.58 -1.85 -10.81
C GLY A 88 -21.00 -0.73 -9.85
N SER A 89 -22.00 -1.01 -8.99
CA SER A 89 -22.51 -0.04 -8.01
C SER A 89 -21.86 -0.16 -6.62
N LEU A 90 -21.01 -1.16 -6.39
CA LEU A 90 -20.34 -1.41 -5.10
C LEU A 90 -18.92 -1.94 -5.32
N PRO A 91 -17.94 -1.60 -4.45
CA PRO A 91 -16.58 -2.07 -4.62
C PRO A 91 -16.45 -3.56 -4.34
N LEU A 92 -15.39 -4.15 -4.87
CA LEU A 92 -15.03 -5.53 -4.59
C LEU A 92 -14.36 -5.66 -3.21
N LEU A 93 -15.08 -6.17 -2.22
CA LEU A 93 -14.59 -6.30 -0.84
C LEU A 93 -13.33 -7.16 -0.69
N VAL A 94 -13.29 -8.33 -1.33
CA VAL A 94 -12.15 -9.27 -1.21
C VAL A 94 -10.96 -8.79 -2.02
N THR A 95 -11.19 -8.33 -3.26
CA THR A 95 -10.14 -7.82 -4.13
C THR A 95 -9.45 -6.60 -3.54
N THR A 96 -10.21 -5.64 -2.99
CA THR A 96 -9.62 -4.48 -2.30
C THR A 96 -8.78 -4.90 -1.10
N ALA A 97 -9.23 -5.86 -0.28
CA ALA A 97 -8.42 -6.37 0.82
C ALA A 97 -7.11 -7.02 0.36
N ALA A 98 -7.15 -7.86 -0.68
CA ALA A 98 -5.97 -8.53 -1.22
C ALA A 98 -4.93 -7.52 -1.75
N LEU A 99 -5.38 -6.53 -2.52
CA LEU A 99 -4.52 -5.48 -3.05
C LEU A 99 -3.94 -4.58 -1.94
N THR A 100 -4.80 -4.09 -1.03
CA THR A 100 -4.38 -3.28 0.12
C THR A 100 -3.36 -4.00 0.99
N ARG A 101 -3.53 -5.31 1.21
CA ARG A 101 -2.58 -6.11 2.00
C ARG A 101 -1.21 -6.11 1.36
N SER A 102 -1.13 -6.38 0.06
CA SER A 102 0.14 -6.36 -0.67
C SER A 102 0.79 -4.98 -0.66
N VAL A 103 0.01 -3.90 -0.82
CA VAL A 103 0.52 -2.52 -0.71
C VAL A 103 1.14 -2.28 0.67
N CYS A 104 0.45 -2.68 1.75
CA CYS A 104 0.97 -2.56 3.11
C CYS A 104 2.27 -3.34 3.31
N GLU A 105 2.35 -4.58 2.81
CA GLU A 105 3.54 -5.42 2.92
C GLU A 105 4.74 -4.83 2.20
N TYR A 106 4.53 -4.33 0.98
CA TYR A 106 5.59 -3.71 0.19
C TYR A 106 6.03 -2.39 0.84
N SER A 107 5.07 -1.59 1.32
CA SER A 107 5.32 -0.32 2.00
C SER A 107 6.12 -0.51 3.30
N SER A 108 5.76 -1.50 4.11
CA SER A 108 6.46 -1.81 5.35
C SER A 108 7.92 -2.23 5.12
N ARG A 109 8.18 -2.98 4.04
CA ARG A 109 9.53 -3.40 3.63
C ARG A 109 10.36 -2.21 3.17
N ILE A 110 9.77 -1.28 2.41
CA ILE A 110 10.45 -0.04 2.01
C ILE A 110 10.79 0.80 3.24
N LEU A 111 9.85 1.05 4.15
CA LEU A 111 10.13 1.81 5.37
C LEU A 111 11.24 1.16 6.19
N TYR A 112 11.27 -0.17 6.21
CA TYR A 112 12.28 -0.94 6.91
C TYR A 112 13.69 -0.76 6.29
N VAL A 113 13.85 -0.94 4.97
CA VAL A 113 15.18 -0.88 4.33
C VAL A 113 15.63 0.52 3.95
N ALA A 114 14.72 1.44 3.64
CA ALA A 114 15.00 2.80 3.18
C ALA A 114 14.80 3.84 4.30
N ASP A 115 15.09 3.48 5.54
CA ASP A 115 15.02 4.39 6.67
C ASP A 115 16.20 5.38 6.63
N HIS A 116 15.95 6.61 6.15
CA HIS A 116 16.99 7.63 5.95
C HIS A 116 17.61 8.16 7.26
N GLU A 117 17.03 7.85 8.42
CA GLU A 117 17.64 8.16 9.71
C GLU A 117 18.74 7.15 10.08
N GLN A 118 18.82 6.03 9.37
CA GLN A 118 19.78 4.97 9.62
C GLN A 118 20.98 5.04 8.67
N PRO A 119 22.19 4.74 9.19
CA PRO A 119 23.37 4.70 8.36
C PRO A 119 23.29 3.57 7.32
N LEU A 120 24.01 3.72 6.22
CA LEU A 120 23.97 2.79 5.08
C LEU A 120 24.23 1.33 5.51
N GLU A 121 25.14 1.10 6.45
CA GLU A 121 25.49 -0.24 6.95
C GLU A 121 24.30 -0.95 7.60
N VAL A 122 23.47 -0.19 8.32
CA VAL A 122 22.25 -0.73 8.93
C VAL A 122 21.23 -1.02 7.83
N ARG A 123 21.03 -0.12 6.87
CA ARG A 123 20.12 -0.33 5.73
C ARG A 123 20.51 -1.54 4.88
N LEU A 124 21.79 -1.70 4.57
CA LEU A 124 22.34 -2.89 3.90
C LEU A 124 22.16 -4.16 4.74
N GLY A 125 22.34 -4.08 6.06
CA GLY A 125 22.04 -5.18 6.99
C GLY A 125 20.59 -5.61 6.97
N ARG A 126 19.67 -4.64 6.97
CA ARG A 126 18.21 -4.85 6.88
C ARG A 126 17.80 -5.47 5.54
N MET A 127 18.32 -4.96 4.43
CA MET A 127 18.14 -5.55 3.10
C MET A 127 18.69 -6.98 3.04
N GLY A 128 19.89 -7.19 3.59
CA GLY A 128 20.52 -8.49 3.80
C GLY A 128 19.61 -9.50 4.47
N SER A 129 19.08 -9.14 5.65
CA SER A 129 18.16 -9.99 6.40
C SER A 129 16.88 -10.31 5.63
N MET A 130 16.26 -9.28 5.04
CA MET A 130 15.01 -9.40 4.31
C MET A 130 15.12 -10.36 3.12
N LEU A 131 16.13 -10.17 2.27
CA LEU A 131 16.35 -11.03 1.10
C LEU A 131 16.79 -12.43 1.52
N TYR A 132 17.63 -12.57 2.54
CA TYR A 132 18.02 -13.88 3.06
C TYR A 132 16.79 -14.70 3.52
N SER A 133 15.90 -14.11 4.32
CA SER A 133 14.65 -14.74 4.77
C SER A 133 13.71 -15.04 3.60
N GLY A 134 13.61 -14.11 2.64
CA GLY A 134 12.81 -14.26 1.43
C GLY A 134 13.26 -15.45 0.59
N PHE A 135 14.57 -15.57 0.35
CA PHE A 135 15.13 -16.72 -0.36
C PHE A 135 14.95 -18.02 0.41
N ASP A 136 15.12 -18.04 1.73
CA ASP A 136 14.92 -19.27 2.53
C ASP A 136 13.47 -19.76 2.43
N SER A 137 12.51 -18.82 2.54
CA SER A 137 11.07 -19.08 2.40
C SER A 137 10.69 -19.55 1.00
N ALA A 138 11.34 -19.00 -0.03
CA ALA A 138 11.14 -19.42 -1.42
C ALA A 138 11.87 -20.73 -1.78
N GLY A 139 12.54 -21.36 -0.81
CA GLY A 139 13.26 -22.61 -1.01
C GLY A 139 14.60 -22.43 -1.73
N GLY A 140 15.28 -21.29 -1.61
CA GLY A 140 16.58 -21.02 -2.25
C GLY A 140 17.67 -22.04 -1.88
N ARG A 141 17.50 -22.80 -0.79
CA ARG A 141 18.37 -23.93 -0.40
C ARG A 141 17.83 -25.29 -0.77
N ASN A 142 16.58 -25.35 -1.24
CA ASN A 142 15.94 -26.59 -1.61
C ASN A 142 16.49 -27.04 -2.97
N PRO A 143 17.08 -28.25 -3.08
CA PRO A 143 17.60 -28.76 -4.34
C PRO A 143 16.55 -28.92 -5.45
N ARG A 144 15.25 -28.81 -5.11
CA ARG A 144 14.13 -28.91 -6.04
C ARG A 144 13.61 -27.55 -6.54
N SER A 145 14.15 -26.44 -6.05
CA SER A 145 13.77 -25.11 -6.52
C SER A 145 14.31 -24.84 -7.92
N PRO A 146 13.70 -23.91 -8.69
CA PRO A 146 14.21 -23.50 -9.99
C PRO A 146 15.68 -23.06 -9.91
N ASP A 147 16.49 -23.44 -10.91
CA ASP A 147 17.93 -23.17 -10.91
C ASP A 147 18.26 -21.68 -10.81
N ASN A 148 17.49 -20.82 -11.48
CA ASN A 148 17.67 -19.37 -11.39
C ASN A 148 17.46 -18.83 -9.97
N MET A 149 16.44 -19.31 -9.25
CA MET A 149 16.21 -18.94 -7.85
C MET A 149 17.37 -19.41 -6.96
N ARG A 150 17.86 -20.64 -7.16
CA ARG A 150 18.97 -21.17 -6.37
C ARG A 150 20.26 -20.41 -6.64
N THR A 151 20.62 -20.16 -7.90
CA THR A 151 21.84 -19.42 -8.26
C THR A 151 21.83 -18.03 -7.65
N THR A 152 20.74 -17.27 -7.79
CA THR A 152 20.65 -15.93 -7.18
C THR A 152 20.67 -16.00 -5.65
N ALA A 153 20.00 -16.97 -5.04
CA ALA A 153 20.02 -17.16 -3.59
C ALA A 153 21.43 -17.51 -3.08
N GLU A 154 22.18 -18.37 -3.78
CA GLU A 154 23.54 -18.77 -3.43
C GLU A 154 24.50 -17.57 -3.43
N GLU A 155 24.50 -16.78 -4.52
CA GLU A 155 25.31 -15.55 -4.60
C GLU A 155 25.00 -14.58 -3.44
N PHE A 156 23.72 -14.47 -3.09
CA PHE A 156 23.28 -13.62 -2.00
C PHE A 156 23.67 -14.17 -0.62
N TYR A 157 23.54 -15.48 -0.39
CA TYR A 157 23.97 -16.12 0.84
C TYR A 157 25.47 -15.94 1.06
N ASP A 158 26.28 -16.07 0.01
CA ASP A 158 27.72 -15.89 0.07
C ASP A 158 28.10 -14.43 0.37
N TRP A 159 27.46 -13.48 -0.31
CA TRP A 159 27.64 -12.06 -0.01
C TRP A 159 27.26 -11.73 1.44
N TYR A 160 26.08 -12.19 1.90
CA TYR A 160 25.61 -11.91 3.24
C TYR A 160 26.52 -12.57 4.27
N ALA A 161 26.94 -13.82 4.10
CA ALA A 161 27.86 -14.48 5.02
C ALA A 161 29.22 -13.76 5.13
N THR A 162 29.73 -13.25 4.02
CA THR A 162 31.01 -12.51 3.95
C THR A 162 30.90 -11.13 4.59
N THR A 163 29.79 -10.43 4.36
CA THR A 163 29.61 -9.01 4.72
C THR A 163 28.95 -8.85 6.09
N ASN A 164 28.13 -9.80 6.53
CA ASN A 164 27.37 -9.74 7.80
C ASN A 164 28.21 -9.40 9.05
N PRO A 165 29.49 -9.81 9.20
CA PRO A 165 30.31 -9.35 10.32
C PRO A 165 30.53 -7.82 10.37
N ARG A 166 30.42 -7.13 9.23
CA ARG A 166 30.49 -5.67 9.10
C ARG A 166 29.12 -4.99 9.18
N LEU A 167 28.03 -5.74 8.97
CA LEU A 167 26.67 -5.22 9.01
C LEU A 167 26.21 -5.13 10.47
N GLN A 168 25.79 -3.94 10.91
CA GLN A 168 25.24 -3.77 12.25
C GLN A 168 23.80 -4.29 12.28
N GLY A 169 23.56 -5.36 13.05
CA GLY A 169 22.22 -5.76 13.49
C GLY A 169 21.36 -6.61 12.54
N GLY A 170 21.87 -7.08 11.39
CA GLY A 170 21.06 -7.79 10.38
C GLY A 170 20.15 -8.92 10.90
N ARG A 171 20.59 -9.74 11.86
CA ARG A 171 19.78 -10.86 12.39
C ARG A 171 18.74 -10.50 13.45
N GLN A 172 18.69 -9.26 13.94
CA GLN A 172 17.75 -8.83 14.99
C GLN A 172 16.52 -8.10 14.47
N PHE A 173 16.41 -7.95 13.15
CA PHE A 173 15.41 -7.09 12.56
C PHE A 173 14.59 -7.85 11.51
N ASP A 174 13.32 -8.03 11.81
CA ASP A 174 12.29 -8.45 10.85
C ASP A 174 11.34 -7.26 10.63
N PRO A 175 10.95 -6.95 9.38
CA PRO A 175 9.88 -5.99 9.13
C PRO A 175 8.61 -6.50 9.82
N SER A 176 7.99 -5.66 10.64
CA SER A 176 6.74 -5.96 11.31
C SER A 176 5.65 -5.07 10.74
N GLU A 177 4.74 -5.65 9.95
CA GLU A 177 3.58 -4.94 9.41
C GLU A 177 2.73 -4.33 10.53
N GLU A 178 2.71 -4.95 11.71
CA GLU A 178 2.04 -4.42 12.89
C GLU A 178 2.73 -3.17 13.45
N THR A 179 4.07 -3.15 13.45
CA THR A 179 4.84 -1.97 13.87
C THR A 179 4.72 -0.85 12.85
N PHE A 180 4.73 -1.19 11.56
CA PHE A 180 4.44 -0.27 10.47
C PHE A 180 3.03 0.34 10.60
N ALA A 181 2.00 -0.46 10.87
CA ALA A 181 0.64 0.07 11.06
C ALA A 181 0.56 1.10 12.20
N LYS A 182 1.41 0.98 13.23
CA LYS A 182 1.49 1.96 14.33
C LYS A 182 2.11 3.30 13.88
N THR A 183 3.00 3.32 12.89
CA THR A 183 3.59 4.57 12.38
C THR A 183 2.61 5.40 11.55
N LEU A 184 1.60 4.75 10.96
CA LEU A 184 0.49 5.39 10.26
C LEU A 184 -0.51 6.09 11.21
N GLY A 185 -0.36 5.89 12.52
CA GLY A 185 -1.14 6.57 13.55
C GLY A 185 -2.29 5.74 14.13
N LYS A 186 -3.00 6.33 15.09
CA LYS A 186 -3.99 5.63 15.93
C LYS A 186 -5.24 5.15 15.19
N VAL A 187 -5.47 5.63 13.96
CA VAL A 187 -6.62 5.24 13.14
C VAL A 187 -6.46 3.81 12.61
N TYR A 188 -5.21 3.37 12.35
CA TYR A 188 -4.91 2.09 11.70
C TYR A 188 -4.24 1.07 12.62
N GLN A 189 -4.58 1.06 13.91
CA GLN A 189 -4.06 0.06 14.86
C GLN A 189 -4.10 -1.37 14.28
N SER A 190 -3.25 -2.26 14.79
CA SER A 190 -2.97 -3.64 14.32
C SER A 190 -4.16 -4.45 13.77
N ASN A 191 -5.37 -4.14 14.21
CA ASN A 191 -6.63 -4.66 13.69
C ASN A 191 -6.78 -4.53 12.16
N MET A 192 -6.37 -3.43 11.52
CA MET A 192 -6.61 -3.25 10.07
C MET A 192 -5.84 -4.28 9.24
N TYR A 193 -4.53 -4.44 9.49
CA TYR A 193 -3.70 -5.42 8.79
C TYR A 193 -4.21 -6.86 9.00
N ARG A 194 -4.59 -7.21 10.24
CA ARG A 194 -5.20 -8.52 10.53
C ARG A 194 -6.48 -8.73 9.73
N LEU A 195 -7.36 -7.73 9.71
CA LEU A 195 -8.66 -7.80 9.05
C LEU A 195 -8.51 -7.99 7.53
N ILE A 196 -7.63 -7.25 6.87
CA ILE A 196 -7.36 -7.48 5.43
C ILE A 196 -6.71 -8.84 5.19
N SER A 197 -5.83 -9.31 6.08
CA SER A 197 -5.20 -10.63 5.96
C SER A 197 -6.20 -11.78 6.08
N ASP A 198 -7.20 -11.66 6.96
CA ASP A 198 -8.28 -12.64 7.09
C ASP A 198 -9.05 -12.79 5.77
N TYR A 199 -9.28 -11.70 5.04
CA TYR A 199 -9.93 -11.75 3.73
C TYR A 199 -9.05 -12.34 2.64
N THR A 200 -7.78 -11.93 2.57
CA THR A 200 -6.85 -12.41 1.54
C THR A 200 -6.62 -13.92 1.65
N HIS A 201 -6.58 -14.46 2.88
CA HIS A 201 -6.27 -15.88 3.12
C HIS A 201 -7.53 -16.76 3.23
N GLY A 202 -8.72 -16.20 2.93
CA GLY A 202 -9.97 -16.97 2.94
C GLY A 202 -10.36 -17.48 4.32
N ASN A 203 -10.17 -16.68 5.38
CA ASN A 203 -10.57 -17.05 6.73
C ASN A 203 -12.09 -17.28 6.78
N GLY A 204 -12.50 -18.54 7.02
CA GLY A 204 -13.90 -18.95 6.99
C GLY A 204 -14.79 -18.17 7.97
N ALA A 205 -14.28 -17.75 9.12
CA ALA A 205 -15.05 -16.94 10.08
C ALA A 205 -15.31 -15.53 9.55
N ALA A 206 -14.31 -14.89 8.93
CA ALA A 206 -14.46 -13.56 8.32
C ALA A 206 -15.41 -13.58 7.11
N ILE A 207 -15.36 -14.64 6.30
CA ILE A 207 -16.30 -14.86 5.18
C ILE A 207 -17.72 -15.13 5.69
N LEU A 208 -17.87 -15.96 6.73
CA LEU A 208 -19.17 -16.24 7.34
C LEU A 208 -19.79 -14.99 7.96
N ALA A 209 -19.00 -14.13 8.60
CA ALA A 209 -19.50 -12.86 9.16
C ALA A 209 -20.10 -11.95 8.07
N ILE A 210 -19.47 -11.85 6.90
CA ILE A 210 -20.06 -11.15 5.75
C ILE A 210 -21.37 -11.83 5.33
N HIS A 211 -21.34 -13.15 5.14
CA HIS A 211 -22.51 -13.90 4.70
C HIS A 211 -23.70 -13.80 5.69
N GLN A 212 -23.42 -13.69 6.98
CA GLN A 212 -24.46 -13.45 7.98
C GLN A 212 -24.97 -12.01 7.91
N ALA A 213 -24.08 -11.02 7.75
CA ALA A 213 -24.47 -9.63 7.52
C ALA A 213 -25.31 -9.47 6.23
N THR A 214 -25.01 -10.23 5.17
CA THR A 214 -25.78 -10.22 3.91
C THR A 214 -27.16 -10.85 4.06
N ASN A 215 -27.30 -11.88 4.92
CA ASN A 215 -28.53 -12.67 5.04
C ASN A 215 -29.54 -12.11 6.06
N ASN A 216 -29.17 -11.11 6.86
CA ASN A 216 -30.08 -10.45 7.80
C ASN A 216 -31.07 -9.46 7.14
N GLY A 217 -31.28 -9.55 5.82
CA GLY A 217 -32.47 -9.02 5.15
C GLY A 217 -32.45 -7.55 4.73
N ARG A 218 -31.49 -6.72 5.19
CA ARG A 218 -31.35 -5.32 4.75
C ARG A 218 -30.28 -5.22 3.65
N LEU A 219 -30.69 -5.35 2.38
CA LEU A 219 -29.81 -5.16 1.21
C LEU A 219 -29.06 -3.83 1.26
N LEU A 220 -29.69 -2.80 1.82
CA LEU A 220 -29.09 -1.48 2.07
C LEU A 220 -27.93 -1.55 3.08
N ALA A 221 -28.12 -2.21 4.23
CA ALA A 221 -27.07 -2.40 5.24
C ALA A 221 -25.85 -3.14 4.67
N LEU A 222 -26.08 -4.14 3.80
CA LEU A 222 -24.99 -4.83 3.10
C LEU A 222 -24.22 -3.89 2.17
N ARG A 223 -24.92 -3.08 1.37
CA ARG A 223 -24.30 -2.10 0.46
C ARG A 223 -23.42 -1.12 1.22
N ARG A 224 -23.96 -0.55 2.28
CA ARG A 224 -23.26 0.38 3.18
C ARG A 224 -22.03 -0.27 3.80
N TYR A 225 -22.15 -1.50 4.31
CA TYR A 225 -21.02 -2.26 4.86
C TYR A 225 -19.91 -2.51 3.85
N VAL A 226 -20.25 -2.97 2.64
CA VAL A 226 -19.28 -3.26 1.57
C VAL A 226 -18.57 -1.99 1.12
N ALA A 227 -19.30 -0.91 0.90
CA ALA A 227 -18.76 0.40 0.55
C ALA A 227 -17.76 0.89 1.62
N ALA A 228 -18.20 0.97 2.87
CA ALA A 228 -17.39 1.50 3.96
C ALA A 228 -16.11 0.70 4.20
N ASN A 229 -16.19 -0.63 4.19
CA ASN A 229 -15.02 -1.48 4.37
C ASN A 229 -14.04 -1.35 3.20
N SER A 230 -14.53 -1.31 1.97
CA SER A 230 -13.67 -1.26 0.79
C SER A 230 -12.94 0.07 0.70
N VAL A 231 -13.65 1.20 0.85
CA VAL A 231 -13.05 2.55 0.83
C VAL A 231 -12.04 2.71 1.98
N SER A 232 -12.38 2.26 3.19
CA SER A 232 -11.45 2.34 4.34
C SER A 232 -10.15 1.56 4.12
N ARG A 233 -10.21 0.41 3.43
CA ARG A 233 -9.02 -0.37 3.06
C ARG A 233 -8.19 0.36 2.00
N VAL A 234 -8.82 1.06 1.07
CA VAL A 234 -8.09 1.87 0.10
C VAL A 234 -7.42 3.06 0.78
N PHE A 235 -8.08 3.73 1.73
CA PHE A 235 -7.42 4.79 2.51
C PHE A 235 -6.23 4.26 3.31
N TYR A 236 -6.32 3.07 3.88
CA TYR A 236 -5.17 2.42 4.49
C TYR A 236 -4.04 2.19 3.47
N ALA A 237 -4.35 1.70 2.27
CA ALA A 237 -3.38 1.52 1.19
C ALA A 237 -2.73 2.85 0.75
N LEU A 238 -3.52 3.92 0.60
CA LEU A 238 -3.02 5.26 0.27
C LEU A 238 -2.01 5.74 1.33
N ASP A 239 -2.35 5.63 2.61
CA ASP A 239 -1.45 6.08 3.69
C ASP A 239 -0.17 5.21 3.76
N CYS A 240 -0.28 3.90 3.47
CA CYS A 240 0.87 3.01 3.34
C CYS A 240 1.80 3.45 2.19
N ALA A 241 1.23 3.59 0.99
CA ALA A 241 1.94 3.95 -0.23
C ALA A 241 2.58 5.34 -0.10
N PHE A 242 1.85 6.31 0.44
CA PHE A 242 2.34 7.66 0.69
C PHE A 242 3.56 7.67 1.62
N LEU A 243 3.49 6.94 2.74
CA LEU A 243 4.61 6.86 3.68
C LEU A 243 5.84 6.20 3.04
N ALA A 244 5.65 5.14 2.28
CA ALA A 244 6.74 4.45 1.58
C ALA A 244 7.38 5.34 0.50
N SER A 245 6.57 5.99 -0.34
CA SER A 245 7.02 6.94 -1.36
C SER A 245 7.78 8.12 -0.75
N ARG A 246 7.23 8.74 0.30
CA ARG A 246 7.91 9.83 1.03
C ARG A 246 9.26 9.39 1.58
N THR A 247 9.33 8.18 2.14
CA THR A 247 10.57 7.64 2.69
C THR A 247 11.61 7.42 1.58
N ALA A 248 11.21 6.81 0.47
CA ALA A 248 12.11 6.53 -0.65
C ALA A 248 12.54 7.78 -1.43
N LEU A 249 11.75 8.85 -1.39
CA LEU A 249 12.07 10.15 -2.01
C LEU A 249 13.38 10.75 -1.45
N HIS A 250 13.79 10.39 -0.24
CA HIS A 250 15.10 10.81 0.30
C HIS A 250 16.29 10.25 -0.50
N PHE A 251 16.07 9.18 -1.28
CA PHE A 251 17.08 8.48 -2.07
C PHE A 251 16.91 8.71 -3.57
N THR A 252 16.30 9.82 -3.95
CA THR A 252 16.12 10.25 -5.34
C THR A 252 16.77 11.59 -5.60
N ASP A 253 17.13 11.84 -6.86
CA ASP A 253 17.51 13.17 -7.30
C ASP A 253 16.26 14.06 -7.38
N PRO A 254 16.16 15.13 -6.55
CA PRO A 254 14.98 15.99 -6.52
C PRO A 254 14.81 16.82 -7.81
N THR A 255 15.82 16.85 -8.68
CA THR A 255 15.81 17.61 -9.94
C THR A 255 15.48 16.75 -11.17
N ASP A 256 15.39 15.42 -11.02
CA ASP A 256 15.16 14.53 -12.15
C ASP A 256 13.67 14.46 -12.52
N THR A 257 13.29 15.13 -13.61
CA THR A 257 11.93 15.11 -14.17
C THR A 257 11.76 14.11 -15.31
N ARG A 258 12.87 13.51 -15.81
CA ARG A 258 12.85 12.67 -17.03
C ARG A 258 11.96 11.45 -16.85
N THR A 259 12.03 10.88 -15.66
CA THR A 259 11.34 9.64 -15.30
C THR A 259 9.83 9.80 -15.27
N VAL A 260 9.33 10.99 -14.92
CA VAL A 260 7.89 11.27 -14.92
C VAL A 260 7.36 11.18 -16.35
N SER A 261 8.08 11.74 -17.32
CA SER A 261 7.66 11.68 -18.73
C SER A 261 7.59 10.24 -19.27
N ASP A 262 8.56 9.39 -18.92
CA ASP A 262 8.59 7.99 -19.37
C ASP A 262 7.44 7.13 -18.80
N ILE A 263 6.93 7.50 -17.62
CA ILE A 263 5.87 6.74 -16.92
C ILE A 263 4.47 7.18 -17.35
N LEU A 264 4.28 8.42 -17.81
CA LEU A 264 2.96 8.88 -18.25
C LEU A 264 2.45 8.06 -19.44
N ASP A 265 3.34 7.69 -20.36
CA ASP A 265 3.02 6.77 -21.46
C ASP A 265 2.64 5.38 -20.95
N TYR A 266 3.34 4.87 -19.93
CA TYR A 266 3.07 3.57 -19.31
C TYR A 266 1.71 3.54 -18.58
N LEU A 267 1.36 4.64 -17.90
CA LEU A 267 0.11 4.79 -17.16
C LEU A 267 -1.06 5.31 -18.01
N ASN A 268 -0.81 5.65 -19.27
CA ASN A 268 -1.76 6.28 -20.17
C ASN A 268 -2.40 7.54 -19.55
N LEU A 269 -1.56 8.39 -18.95
CA LEU A 269 -1.94 9.65 -18.30
C LEU A 269 -1.61 10.84 -19.20
N ASP A 270 -2.34 11.94 -19.01
CA ASP A 270 -2.17 13.13 -19.82
C ASP A 270 -0.78 13.78 -19.68
N SER A 271 -0.34 14.43 -20.75
CA SER A 271 0.97 15.10 -20.81
C SER A 271 1.13 16.26 -19.82
N GLU A 272 0.06 16.69 -19.15
CA GLU A 272 0.08 17.79 -18.19
C GLU A 272 1.01 17.56 -16.99
N PHE A 273 1.29 16.29 -16.67
CA PHE A 273 2.17 15.92 -15.57
C PHE A 273 3.66 15.88 -15.94
N THR A 274 4.02 16.03 -17.23
CA THR A 274 5.41 15.88 -17.73
C THR A 274 6.42 16.84 -17.08
N SER A 275 5.94 17.97 -16.56
CA SER A 275 6.78 18.99 -15.92
C SER A 275 6.95 18.81 -14.40
N LEU A 276 6.23 17.87 -13.80
CA LEU A 276 6.24 17.68 -12.35
C LEU A 276 7.49 16.93 -11.89
N THR A 277 8.04 17.34 -10.75
CA THR A 277 9.04 16.58 -10.03
C THR A 277 8.37 15.50 -9.16
N PRO A 278 9.12 14.50 -8.67
CA PRO A 278 8.58 13.57 -7.66
C PRO A 278 8.07 14.28 -6.40
N THR A 279 8.63 15.43 -6.03
CA THR A 279 8.13 16.21 -4.88
C THR A 279 6.75 16.78 -5.17
N ASP A 280 6.54 17.31 -6.39
CA ASP A 280 5.23 17.84 -6.81
C ASP A 280 4.19 16.71 -6.91
N LEU A 281 4.58 15.55 -7.41
CA LEU A 281 3.74 14.36 -7.47
C LEU A 281 3.36 13.82 -6.08
N LEU A 282 4.28 13.88 -5.11
CA LEU A 282 3.98 13.52 -3.73
C LEU A 282 2.95 14.50 -3.12
N ALA A 283 3.09 15.80 -3.37
CA ALA A 283 2.14 16.81 -2.93
C ALA A 283 0.76 16.65 -3.59
N LEU A 284 0.73 16.30 -4.88
CA LEU A 284 -0.50 15.97 -5.59
C LEU A 284 -1.20 14.75 -4.94
N ALA A 285 -0.46 13.65 -4.72
CA ALA A 285 -1.01 12.45 -4.10
C ALA A 285 -1.57 12.72 -2.68
N GLU A 286 -0.90 13.58 -1.90
CA GLU A 286 -1.40 14.02 -0.60
C GLU A 286 -2.70 14.82 -0.73
N SER A 287 -2.74 15.80 -1.63
CA SER A 287 -3.91 16.63 -1.89
C SER A 287 -5.12 15.79 -2.31
N GLU A 288 -4.94 14.88 -3.27
CA GLU A 288 -6.00 13.97 -3.73
C GLU A 288 -6.48 13.05 -2.61
N THR A 289 -5.57 12.54 -1.78
CA THR A 289 -5.91 11.72 -0.61
C THR A 289 -6.75 12.50 0.41
N GLN A 290 -6.40 13.76 0.68
CA GLN A 290 -7.19 14.60 1.58
C GLN A 290 -8.57 14.92 1.01
N GLN A 291 -8.65 15.21 -0.29
CA GLN A 291 -9.94 15.44 -0.96
C GLN A 291 -10.81 14.19 -0.95
N ALA A 292 -10.24 13.00 -1.17
CA ALA A 292 -10.94 11.73 -1.06
C ALA A 292 -11.48 11.49 0.35
N LYS A 293 -10.65 11.70 1.38
CA LYS A 293 -11.06 11.59 2.80
C LYS A 293 -12.18 12.57 3.14
N ALA A 294 -12.12 13.80 2.66
CA ALA A 294 -13.17 14.81 2.87
C ALA A 294 -14.51 14.41 2.22
N ASN A 295 -14.49 13.94 0.97
CA ASN A 295 -15.72 13.48 0.30
C ASN A 295 -16.29 12.22 0.95
N TRP A 296 -15.43 11.32 1.43
CA TRP A 296 -15.88 10.15 2.17
C TRP A 296 -16.57 10.51 3.49
N ALA A 297 -16.08 11.53 4.21
CA ALA A 297 -16.74 12.02 5.42
C ALA A 297 -18.18 12.46 5.14
N VAL A 298 -18.44 13.11 3.99
CA VAL A 298 -19.80 13.46 3.56
C VAL A 298 -20.67 12.22 3.35
N SER A 299 -20.12 11.13 2.79
CA SER A 299 -20.83 9.86 2.66
C SER A 299 -21.17 9.24 4.02
N ILE A 300 -20.25 9.33 5.00
CA ILE A 300 -20.49 8.87 6.37
C ILE A 300 -21.57 9.70 7.06
N ASP A 301 -21.56 11.01 6.88
CA ASP A 301 -22.58 11.90 7.47
C ASP A 301 -23.96 11.66 6.85
N ALA A 302 -24.03 11.30 5.57
CA ALA A 302 -25.26 10.85 4.93
C ALA A 302 -25.75 9.51 5.51
N LEU A 303 -24.84 8.54 5.71
CA LEU A 303 -25.16 7.25 6.34
C LEU A 303 -25.76 7.41 7.73
N GLN A 304 -25.18 8.28 8.56
CA GLN A 304 -25.63 8.49 9.93
C GLN A 304 -27.03 9.10 9.98
N ARG A 305 -27.33 10.05 9.09
CA ARG A 305 -28.67 10.67 8.99
C ARG A 305 -29.73 9.66 8.59
N ASP A 306 -29.43 8.78 7.63
CA ASP A 306 -30.37 7.75 7.22
C ASP A 306 -30.67 6.74 8.34
N ASP A 307 -29.67 6.37 9.14
CA ASP A 307 -29.85 5.45 10.28
C ASP A 307 -30.68 6.10 11.40
N ASP A 308 -30.50 7.40 11.66
CA ASP A 308 -31.31 8.16 12.62
C ASP A 308 -32.78 8.27 12.18
N ASP A 309 -33.02 8.48 10.88
CA ASP A 309 -34.36 8.54 10.30
C ASP A 309 -35.07 7.17 10.30
N GLU A 310 -34.34 6.06 10.07
CA GLU A 310 -34.89 4.70 10.20
C GLU A 310 -35.29 4.38 11.64
N ASN A 311 -34.45 4.69 12.62
CA ASN A 311 -34.73 4.41 14.03
C ASN A 311 -35.93 5.21 14.56
N GLN A 312 -36.09 6.47 14.15
CA GLN A 312 -37.26 7.28 14.52
C GLN A 312 -38.56 6.71 13.96
N ARG A 313 -38.56 6.16 12.74
CA ARG A 313 -39.74 5.53 12.13
C ARG A 313 -40.13 4.24 12.85
N ASP A 314 -39.15 3.41 13.23
CA ASP A 314 -39.40 2.17 13.96
C ASP A 314 -39.99 2.47 15.37
N ASP A 315 -39.51 3.49 16.06
CA ASP A 315 -40.03 3.95 17.35
C ASP A 315 -41.47 4.50 17.24
N ASP A 316 -41.78 5.26 16.18
CA ASP A 316 -43.12 5.79 15.93
C ASP A 316 -44.14 4.68 15.62
N ASP A 317 -43.73 3.64 14.88
CA ASP A 317 -44.56 2.49 14.52
C ASP A 317 -44.80 1.55 15.72
N GLU A 318 -43.83 1.37 16.62
CA GLU A 318 -44.03 0.65 17.89
C GLU A 318 -45.01 1.40 18.81
N ASN A 319 -44.83 2.72 18.96
CA ASN A 319 -45.73 3.55 19.77
C ASN A 319 -47.17 3.61 19.23
N GLN A 320 -47.38 3.45 17.92
CA GLN A 320 -48.72 3.38 17.33
C GLN A 320 -49.38 2.00 17.48
N ARG A 321 -48.58 0.92 17.65
CA ARG A 321 -49.10 -0.42 17.93
C ARG A 321 -49.51 -0.60 19.39
N ASP A 322 -48.83 0.07 20.32
CA ASP A 322 -49.16 0.00 21.74
C ASP A 322 -50.38 0.87 22.14
N ASN A 323 -50.80 1.78 21.26
CA ASN A 323 -51.93 2.69 21.47
C ASN A 323 -53.24 2.25 20.76
N ASN A 324 -53.28 1.05 20.17
CA ASN A 324 -54.47 0.44 19.53
C ASN A 324 -54.81 -0.92 20.16
#